data_AF-A0A925QB72-F1
#
_entry.id   AF-A0A925QB72-F1
#
_cell.length_a   1.000
_cell.length_b   1.000
_cell.length_c   1.000
_cell.angle_alpha   90.00
_cell.angle_beta   90.00
_cell.angle_gamma   90.00
#
_symmetry.space_group_name_H-M   'P 1'
#
loop_
_entity.id
_entity.type
_entity.pdbx_description
1 polymer ?
#
loop_
_entity_poly.entity_id
_entity_poly.type
_entity_poly.pdbx_seq_one_letter_code
_entity_poly.pdbx_strand_id
1 'polypeptide(L)'
;MALTNSNSKREFASWAFSTARLLRKAVGVGFVLAAAISIRHLKLEEWSTLQPGNSMKAFFDQLAPQRANLAFIQAAACLLLALMLPRASTVTLAHRKGVSSLDRETAQKASQRIHSFVLATYLAWSLYYLITGLSLTLDQSHFDQAISVTLNTVPSLLLFWLYIELAELTIDDPTPSEAGRKTEKDKAVMPATGGNVYYRVVSVGVFALVVVPVWYASSQNNPNDPNAAFIRNIFDVFSSCLNGVALALVVGRLGSKIIDPGSITLGLLYFYAVIQPTAAAFHDNPVAHLLATTVALPLKVLLWLVFVWAFTTGILAEYVHEIRILLIREQTSRQVSWNKETPL
;
A
#
# COMPACT_ATOMS: atom_id res chain seq x y z
N MET A 1 -0.05 33.48 -16.76
CA MET A 1 1.12 33.27 -15.87
C MET A 1 0.70 33.65 -14.46
N ALA A 2 0.15 32.71 -13.71
CA ALA A 2 -0.31 32.96 -12.35
C ALA A 2 0.88 32.78 -11.41
N LEU A 3 1.17 33.79 -10.59
CA LEU A 3 2.10 33.71 -9.46
C LEU A 3 1.59 32.62 -8.52
N THR A 4 2.08 31.40 -8.72
CA THR A 4 1.96 30.31 -7.77
C THR A 4 2.65 30.77 -6.50
N ASN A 5 1.84 31.22 -5.54
CA ASN A 5 2.26 31.65 -4.24
C ASN A 5 3.09 30.50 -3.61
N SER A 6 4.41 30.63 -3.65
CA SER A 6 5.37 29.56 -3.31
C SER A 6 5.35 29.15 -1.84
N ASN A 7 4.48 29.76 -1.05
CA ASN A 7 4.45 29.69 0.40
C ASN A 7 3.63 28.52 0.99
N SER A 8 2.91 27.71 0.19
CA SER A 8 2.08 26.63 0.75
C SER A 8 2.61 25.20 0.55
N LYS A 9 3.61 24.98 -0.31
CA LYS A 9 4.28 23.67 -0.38
C LYS A 9 5.22 23.55 0.82
N ARG A 10 4.65 23.26 1.99
CA ARG A 10 5.45 22.80 3.13
C ARG A 10 6.09 21.49 2.72
N GLU A 11 7.37 21.55 2.39
CA GLU A 11 8.19 20.38 2.09
C GLU A 11 7.96 19.31 3.16
N PHE A 12 7.83 18.06 2.73
CA PHE A 12 7.57 16.94 3.64
C PHE A 12 8.55 16.90 4.81
N ALA A 13 9.84 17.16 4.57
CA ALA A 13 10.86 17.22 5.62
C ALA A 13 10.54 18.30 6.66
N SER A 14 10.28 19.54 6.22
CA SER A 14 9.88 20.63 7.13
C SER A 14 8.60 20.29 7.90
N TRP A 15 7.61 19.70 7.23
CA TRP A 15 6.39 19.24 7.89
C TRP A 15 6.71 18.16 8.92
N ALA A 16 7.52 17.15 8.60
CA ALA A 16 7.84 16.04 9.49
C ALA A 16 8.52 16.54 10.78
N PHE A 17 9.49 17.44 10.65
CA PHE A 17 10.25 17.98 11.79
C PHE A 17 9.57 19.16 12.52
N SER A 18 8.47 19.72 12.01
CA SER A 18 7.78 20.81 12.70
C SER A 18 7.18 20.38 14.05
N THR A 19 7.14 21.27 15.04
CA THR A 19 6.55 20.99 16.37
C THR A 19 5.02 20.96 16.36
N ALA A 20 4.39 21.47 15.29
CA ALA A 20 2.94 21.41 15.13
C ALA A 20 2.47 19.94 15.02
N ARG A 21 1.52 19.55 15.89
CA ARG A 21 0.94 18.19 15.97
C ARG A 21 1.89 17.11 16.51
N LEU A 22 2.66 17.47 17.53
CA LEU A 22 3.56 16.58 18.30
C LEU A 22 2.96 15.21 18.62
N LEU A 23 1.70 15.12 19.06
CA LEU A 23 1.11 13.85 19.51
C LEU A 23 1.12 12.76 18.41
N ARG A 24 0.75 13.10 17.18
CA ARG A 24 0.69 12.13 16.06
C ARG A 24 2.08 11.72 15.57
N LYS A 25 3.05 12.63 15.71
CA LYS A 25 4.46 12.39 15.35
C LYS A 25 5.18 11.58 16.41
N ALA A 26 4.86 11.82 17.68
CA ALA A 26 5.40 11.10 18.82
C ALA A 26 5.06 9.60 18.76
N VAL A 27 3.92 9.21 18.18
CA VAL A 27 3.60 7.80 17.94
C VAL A 27 4.57 7.17 16.95
N GLY A 28 4.86 7.85 15.82
CA GLY A 28 5.84 7.37 14.85
C GLY A 28 7.25 7.25 15.43
N VAL A 29 7.70 8.27 16.17
CA VAL A 29 9.02 8.28 16.83
C VAL A 29 9.10 7.23 17.94
N GLY A 30 8.08 7.16 18.80
CA GLY A 30 7.98 6.18 19.88
C GLY A 30 8.00 4.76 19.33
N PHE A 31 7.43 4.55 18.15
CA PHE A 31 7.46 3.24 17.50
C PHE A 31 8.81 2.90 16.87
N VAL A 32 9.50 3.87 16.25
CA VAL A 32 10.89 3.68 15.81
C VAL A 32 11.80 3.35 16.99
N LEU A 33 11.58 4.01 18.14
CA LEU A 33 12.31 3.71 19.38
C LEU A 33 11.95 2.32 19.94
N ALA A 34 10.67 1.96 19.97
CA ALA A 34 10.23 0.63 20.40
C ALA A 34 10.85 -0.46 19.52
N ALA A 35 10.83 -0.27 18.19
CA ALA A 35 11.52 -1.13 17.23
C ALA A 35 13.02 -1.24 17.54
N ALA A 36 13.71 -0.11 17.73
CA ALA A 36 15.13 -0.08 18.06
C ALA A 36 15.44 -0.81 19.37
N ILE A 37 14.60 -0.65 20.39
CA ILE A 37 14.72 -1.35 21.68
C ILE A 37 14.49 -2.86 21.50
N SER A 38 13.47 -3.26 20.72
CA SER A 38 13.22 -4.66 20.42
C SER A 38 14.34 -5.31 19.64
N ILE A 39 14.95 -4.58 18.69
CA ILE A 39 16.13 -5.03 17.95
C ILE A 39 17.33 -5.16 18.90
N ARG A 40 17.53 -4.22 19.82
CA ARG A 40 18.61 -4.28 20.81
C ARG A 40 18.46 -5.48 21.76
N HIS A 41 17.23 -5.90 22.03
CA HIS A 41 16.95 -7.11 22.82
C HIS A 41 17.17 -8.40 22.04
N LEU A 42 17.40 -8.35 20.71
CA LEU A 42 17.92 -9.49 19.97
C LEU A 42 19.39 -9.65 20.36
N LYS A 43 19.69 -10.76 21.03
CA LYS A 43 21.07 -11.11 21.40
C LYS A 43 21.84 -11.59 20.17
N LEU A 44 22.22 -10.66 19.30
CA LEU A 44 22.95 -10.93 18.05
C LEU A 44 24.27 -11.67 18.30
N GLU A 45 24.85 -11.56 19.50
CA GLU A 45 26.08 -12.28 19.88
C GLU A 45 25.87 -13.79 19.91
N GLU A 46 24.72 -14.26 20.40
CA GLU A 46 24.35 -15.68 20.44
C GLU A 46 24.19 -16.27 19.03
N TRP A 47 24.11 -15.43 18.00
CA TRP A 47 23.90 -15.85 16.61
C TRP A 47 25.21 -16.19 15.91
N SER A 48 26.30 -15.52 16.30
CA SER A 48 27.63 -15.73 15.73
C SER A 48 28.29 -17.04 16.18
N THR A 49 27.83 -17.61 17.30
CA THR A 49 28.40 -18.81 17.92
C THR A 49 27.75 -20.11 17.42
N LEU A 50 26.69 -20.02 16.63
CA LEU A 50 26.01 -21.19 16.07
C LEU A 50 26.78 -21.73 14.87
N GLN A 51 27.36 -22.92 15.05
CA GLN A 51 28.09 -23.60 13.99
C GLN A 51 27.17 -23.93 12.81
N PRO A 52 27.65 -23.79 11.56
CA PRO A 52 26.89 -24.04 10.32
C PRO A 52 26.44 -25.50 10.09
N GLY A 53 26.56 -26.38 11.10
CA GLY A 53 26.20 -27.80 11.03
C GLY A 53 24.96 -28.22 11.83
N ASN A 54 24.45 -27.38 12.75
CA ASN A 54 23.17 -27.67 13.41
C ASN A 54 22.03 -27.38 12.42
N SER A 55 21.03 -28.28 12.37
CA SER A 55 19.92 -28.13 11.43
C SER A 55 19.26 -26.77 11.62
N MET A 56 19.16 -26.02 10.53
CA MET A 56 18.59 -24.66 10.48
C MET A 56 17.22 -24.58 11.18
N LYS A 57 16.47 -25.69 11.18
CA LYS A 57 15.22 -25.89 11.94
C LYS A 57 15.39 -25.71 13.46
N ALA A 58 16.40 -26.33 14.08
CA ALA A 58 16.63 -26.19 15.52
C ALA A 58 16.96 -24.74 15.92
N PHE A 59 17.62 -23.99 15.03
CA PHE A 59 17.84 -22.56 15.21
C PHE A 59 16.53 -21.75 15.14
N PHE A 60 15.66 -22.07 14.17
CA PHE A 60 14.34 -21.45 14.08
C PHE A 60 13.47 -21.70 15.31
N ASP A 61 13.50 -22.93 15.83
CA ASP A 61 12.73 -23.32 17.01
C ASP A 61 13.22 -22.59 18.27
N GLN A 62 14.55 -22.42 18.43
CA GLN A 62 15.12 -21.64 19.54
C GLN A 62 14.77 -20.15 19.48
N LEU A 63 14.63 -19.58 18.27
CA LEU A 63 14.31 -18.17 18.07
C LEU A 63 12.82 -17.89 17.89
N ALA A 64 11.96 -18.91 17.88
CA ALA A 64 10.51 -18.74 17.70
C ALA A 64 9.90 -17.70 18.67
N PRO A 65 10.26 -17.66 19.98
CA PRO A 65 9.74 -16.64 20.89
C PRO A 65 10.15 -15.21 20.51
N GLN A 66 11.39 -15.01 20.04
CA GLN A 66 11.87 -13.68 19.62
C GLN A 66 11.16 -13.22 18.34
N ARG A 67 10.97 -14.13 17.39
CA ARG A 67 10.23 -13.87 16.15
C ARG A 67 8.76 -13.55 16.43
N ALA A 68 8.13 -14.29 17.35
CA ALA A 68 6.77 -14.04 17.79
C ALA A 68 6.64 -12.64 18.40
N ASN A 69 7.53 -12.28 19.33
CA ASN A 69 7.57 -10.95 19.94
C ASN A 69 7.69 -9.85 18.88
N LEU A 70 8.62 -10.01 17.92
CA LEU A 70 8.76 -9.05 16.84
C LEU A 70 7.47 -8.94 16.02
N ALA A 71 6.83 -10.07 15.66
CA ALA A 71 5.56 -10.06 14.95
C ALA A 71 4.47 -9.33 15.74
N PHE A 72 4.32 -9.57 17.04
CA PHE A 72 3.36 -8.84 17.88
C PHE A 72 3.66 -7.34 17.96
N ILE A 73 4.93 -6.94 18.02
CA ILE A 73 5.33 -5.53 17.97
C ILE A 73 4.93 -4.92 16.63
N GLN A 74 5.16 -5.61 15.51
CA GLN A 74 4.75 -5.13 14.18
C GLN A 74 3.23 -5.06 14.05
N ALA A 75 2.49 -6.00 14.65
CA ALA A 75 1.04 -5.99 14.68
C ALA A 75 0.52 -4.76 15.44
N ALA A 76 0.99 -4.55 16.67
CA ALA A 76 0.64 -3.40 17.49
C ALA A 76 0.99 -2.08 16.79
N ALA A 77 2.13 -2.02 16.10
CA ALA A 77 2.52 -0.89 15.26
C ALA A 77 1.47 -0.54 14.23
N CYS A 78 1.11 -1.54 13.41
CA CYS A 78 0.23 -1.32 12.27
C CYS A 78 -1.15 -0.92 12.76
N LEU A 79 -1.62 -1.52 13.86
CA LEU A 79 -2.87 -1.12 14.52
C LEU A 79 -2.83 0.33 15.02
N LEU A 80 -1.77 0.73 15.72
CA LEU A 80 -1.62 2.10 16.21
C LEU A 80 -1.52 3.12 15.06
N LEU A 81 -0.76 2.80 14.02
CA LEU A 81 -0.65 3.62 12.80
C LEU A 81 -2.02 3.76 12.12
N ALA A 82 -2.79 2.68 12.02
CA ALA A 82 -4.16 2.70 11.51
C ALA A 82 -5.07 3.61 12.35
N LEU A 83 -5.05 3.48 13.67
CA LEU A 83 -5.87 4.28 14.59
C LEU A 83 -5.49 5.77 14.59
N MET A 84 -4.22 6.08 14.32
CA MET A 84 -3.71 7.46 14.28
C MET A 84 -3.81 8.10 12.90
N LEU A 85 -4.29 7.37 11.89
CA LEU A 85 -4.43 7.88 10.54
C LEU A 85 -5.47 9.02 10.52
N PRO A 86 -5.09 10.23 10.11
CA PRO A 86 -5.99 11.37 10.11
C PRO A 86 -6.92 11.30 8.92
N ARG A 87 -8.16 11.77 9.11
CA ARG A 87 -9.10 11.99 8.00
C ARG A 87 -8.48 12.91 6.94
N ALA A 88 -8.75 12.60 5.68
CA ALA A 88 -8.30 13.41 4.55
C ALA A 88 -8.89 14.83 4.63
N SER A 89 -8.02 15.83 4.63
CA SER A 89 -8.39 17.25 4.61
C SER A 89 -8.66 17.70 3.18
N THR A 90 -9.74 18.47 3.00
CA THR A 90 -10.09 19.12 1.73
C THR A 90 -9.97 20.64 1.81
N VAL A 91 -9.47 21.17 2.94
CA VAL A 91 -9.41 22.61 3.25
C VAL A 91 -8.67 23.38 2.15
N THR A 92 -7.55 22.86 1.68
CA THR A 92 -6.72 23.53 0.67
C THR A 92 -7.45 23.67 -0.66
N LEU A 93 -8.14 22.61 -1.09
CA LEU A 93 -8.98 22.63 -2.30
C LEU A 93 -10.18 23.57 -2.15
N ALA A 94 -10.79 23.66 -0.96
CA ALA A 94 -11.93 24.53 -0.70
C ALA A 94 -11.59 26.03 -0.84
N HIS A 95 -10.34 26.42 -0.55
CA HIS A 95 -9.88 27.80 -0.70
C HIS A 95 -9.43 28.16 -2.13
N ARG A 96 -9.28 27.18 -3.02
CA ARG A 96 -8.86 27.42 -4.40
C ARG A 96 -9.99 28.07 -5.21
N LYS A 97 -9.69 29.25 -5.78
CA LYS A 97 -10.61 29.98 -6.67
C LYS A 97 -10.82 29.19 -7.98
N GLY A 98 -12.06 29.13 -8.45
CA GLY A 98 -12.41 28.50 -9.74
C GLY A 98 -12.67 27.00 -9.69
N VAL A 99 -12.58 26.35 -8.53
CA VAL A 99 -12.96 24.94 -8.36
C VAL A 99 -14.47 24.84 -8.11
N SER A 100 -15.20 24.12 -8.97
CA SER A 100 -16.64 23.92 -8.83
C SER A 100 -16.98 23.15 -7.54
N SER A 101 -18.21 23.30 -7.02
CA SER A 101 -18.67 22.53 -5.86
C SER A 101 -18.65 21.02 -6.14
N LEU A 102 -19.03 20.61 -7.34
CA LEU A 102 -19.02 19.23 -7.81
C LEU A 102 -17.61 18.63 -7.81
N ASP A 103 -16.60 19.37 -8.28
CA ASP A 103 -15.20 18.93 -8.26
C ASP A 103 -14.67 18.74 -6.84
N ARG A 104 -15.07 19.61 -5.91
CA ARG A 104 -14.69 19.50 -4.50
C ARG A 104 -15.26 18.26 -3.86
N GLU A 105 -16.56 18.01 -4.07
CA GLU A 105 -17.23 16.81 -3.55
C GLU A 105 -16.59 15.54 -4.11
N THR A 106 -16.30 15.55 -5.41
CA THR A 106 -15.65 14.44 -6.10
C THR A 106 -14.27 14.16 -5.51
N ALA A 107 -13.43 15.19 -5.37
CA ALA A 107 -12.09 15.06 -4.80
C ALA A 107 -12.13 14.62 -3.33
N GLN A 108 -13.15 15.05 -2.58
CA GLN A 108 -13.39 14.61 -1.20
C GLN A 108 -13.72 13.11 -1.14
N LYS A 109 -14.63 12.62 -1.99
CA LYS A 109 -15.00 11.20 -2.05
C LYS A 109 -13.78 10.34 -2.40
N ALA A 110 -13.04 10.70 -3.44
CA ALA A 110 -11.82 9.99 -3.82
C ALA A 110 -10.76 10.00 -2.71
N SER A 111 -10.53 11.15 -2.06
CA SER A 111 -9.61 11.25 -0.92
C SER A 111 -10.04 10.36 0.26
N GLN A 112 -11.35 10.23 0.50
CA GLN A 112 -11.91 9.35 1.52
C GLN A 112 -11.72 7.87 1.17
N ARG A 113 -11.86 7.48 -0.10
CA ARG A 113 -11.57 6.11 -0.55
C ARG A 113 -10.09 5.76 -0.40
N ILE A 114 -9.20 6.66 -0.84
CA ILE A 114 -7.74 6.51 -0.65
C ILE A 114 -7.42 6.35 0.84
N HIS A 115 -8.01 7.17 1.71
CA HIS A 115 -7.88 7.02 3.16
C HIS A 115 -8.34 5.64 3.66
N SER A 116 -9.49 5.16 3.21
CA SER A 116 -9.99 3.82 3.57
C SER A 116 -9.06 2.70 3.11
N PHE A 117 -8.47 2.78 1.91
CA PHE A 117 -7.50 1.79 1.43
C PHE A 117 -6.20 1.80 2.24
N VAL A 118 -5.68 2.98 2.58
CA VAL A 118 -4.51 3.10 3.47
C VAL A 118 -4.83 2.49 4.83
N LEU A 119 -5.97 2.83 5.43
CA LEU A 119 -6.41 2.28 6.70
C LEU A 119 -6.52 0.74 6.65
N ALA A 120 -7.21 0.21 5.64
CA ALA A 120 -7.38 -1.22 5.44
C ALA A 120 -6.03 -1.94 5.25
N THR A 121 -5.07 -1.33 4.55
CA THR A 121 -3.73 -1.90 4.34
C THR A 121 -3.00 -2.09 5.68
N TYR A 122 -3.02 -1.07 6.55
CA TYR A 122 -2.39 -1.19 7.87
C TYR A 122 -3.13 -2.17 8.79
N LEU A 123 -4.45 -2.23 8.74
CA LEU A 123 -5.22 -3.25 9.48
C LEU A 123 -4.92 -4.67 8.98
N ALA A 124 -4.78 -4.86 7.67
CA ALA A 124 -4.42 -6.14 7.08
C ALA A 124 -3.00 -6.57 7.48
N TRP A 125 -2.02 -5.67 7.46
CA TRP A 125 -0.69 -5.94 8.00
C TRP A 125 -0.73 -6.26 9.50
N SER A 126 -1.52 -5.52 10.28
CA SER A 126 -1.69 -5.81 11.71
C SER A 126 -2.21 -7.23 11.94
N LEU A 127 -3.23 -7.63 11.19
CA LEU A 127 -3.82 -8.96 11.31
C LEU A 127 -2.84 -10.05 10.87
N TYR A 128 -2.14 -9.84 9.76
CA TYR A 128 -1.09 -10.75 9.27
C TYR A 128 -0.02 -10.99 10.35
N TYR A 129 0.51 -9.92 10.95
CA TYR A 129 1.55 -10.04 11.98
C TYR A 129 1.02 -10.63 13.29
N LEU A 130 -0.22 -10.34 13.66
CA LEU A 130 -0.85 -10.94 14.84
C LEU A 130 -0.94 -12.46 14.68
N ILE A 131 -1.43 -12.92 13.52
CA ILE A 131 -1.58 -14.35 13.23
C ILE A 131 -0.22 -15.03 13.10
N THR A 132 0.76 -14.36 12.50
CA THR A 132 2.16 -14.84 12.47
C THR A 132 2.72 -15.01 13.88
N GLY A 133 2.51 -14.04 14.78
CA GLY A 133 2.93 -14.13 16.18
C GLY A 133 2.25 -15.30 16.91
N LEU A 134 0.93 -15.44 16.77
CA LEU A 134 0.16 -16.53 17.39
C LEU A 134 0.62 -17.90 16.89
N SER A 135 0.81 -18.06 15.58
CA SER A 135 1.31 -19.29 14.96
C SER A 135 2.67 -19.70 15.52
N LEU A 136 3.57 -18.73 15.73
CA LEU A 136 4.89 -19.00 16.32
C LEU A 136 4.83 -19.36 17.81
N THR A 137 3.81 -18.89 18.55
CA THR A 137 3.69 -19.18 19.99
C THR A 137 2.94 -20.47 20.33
N LEU A 138 1.95 -20.85 19.51
CA LEU A 138 1.02 -21.92 19.87
C LEU A 138 1.48 -23.31 19.43
N ASP A 139 2.64 -23.42 18.77
CA ASP A 139 3.17 -24.65 18.16
C ASP A 139 2.12 -25.42 17.33
N GLN A 140 1.12 -24.68 16.84
CA GLN A 140 0.05 -25.26 16.03
C GLN A 140 0.53 -25.27 14.59
N SER A 141 1.09 -26.42 14.19
CA SER A 141 1.28 -26.79 12.78
C SER A 141 0.00 -26.66 11.95
N HIS A 142 -1.16 -26.61 12.61
CA HIS A 142 -2.49 -26.43 12.02
C HIS A 142 -2.96 -24.98 11.90
N PHE A 143 -2.21 -23.98 12.35
CA PHE A 143 -2.52 -22.59 11.97
C PHE A 143 -2.24 -22.47 10.46
N ASP A 144 -3.32 -22.62 9.70
CA ASP A 144 -3.30 -23.00 8.29
C ASP A 144 -2.39 -22.08 7.49
N GLN A 145 -1.38 -22.66 6.85
CA GLN A 145 -0.46 -21.92 5.99
C GLN A 145 -1.23 -21.20 4.86
N ALA A 146 -2.41 -21.71 4.49
CA ALA A 146 -3.34 -21.03 3.60
C ALA A 146 -3.87 -19.70 4.19
N ILE A 147 -4.17 -19.64 5.50
CA ILE A 147 -4.54 -18.39 6.18
C ILE A 147 -3.37 -17.41 6.13
N SER A 148 -2.14 -17.87 6.40
CA SER A 148 -0.95 -17.01 6.31
C SER A 148 -0.73 -16.45 4.90
N VAL A 149 -0.85 -17.29 3.87
CA VAL A 149 -0.77 -16.89 2.46
C VAL A 149 -1.89 -15.90 2.09
N THR A 150 -3.11 -16.16 2.52
CA THR A 150 -4.25 -15.25 2.29
C THR A 150 -3.98 -13.89 2.93
N LEU A 151 -3.54 -13.87 4.19
CA LEU A 151 -3.28 -12.63 4.91
C LEU A 151 -2.07 -11.88 4.38
N ASN A 152 -1.10 -12.56 3.78
CA ASN A 152 0.03 -11.91 3.10
C ASN A 152 -0.38 -11.30 1.74
N THR A 153 -1.34 -11.92 1.03
CA THR A 153 -1.83 -11.45 -0.27
C THR A 153 -2.80 -10.27 -0.14
N VAL A 154 -3.59 -10.20 0.94
CA VAL A 154 -4.55 -9.10 1.17
C VAL A 154 -3.89 -7.71 1.14
N PRO A 155 -2.81 -7.40 1.89
CA PRO A 155 -2.13 -6.11 1.81
C PRO A 155 -1.63 -5.77 0.40
N SER A 156 -1.13 -6.76 -0.33
CA SER A 156 -0.63 -6.59 -1.70
C SER A 156 -1.75 -6.13 -2.64
N LEU A 157 -2.92 -6.75 -2.51
CA LEU A 157 -4.11 -6.33 -3.24
C LEU A 157 -4.56 -4.94 -2.80
N LEU A 158 -4.65 -4.67 -1.50
CA LEU A 158 -5.04 -3.34 -1.02
C LEU A 158 -4.10 -2.23 -1.52
N LEU A 159 -2.79 -2.50 -1.60
CA LEU A 159 -1.81 -1.59 -2.20
C LEU A 159 -2.01 -1.42 -3.72
N PHE A 160 -2.30 -2.51 -4.43
CA PHE A 160 -2.58 -2.44 -5.86
C PHE A 160 -3.84 -1.61 -6.16
N TRP A 161 -4.88 -1.78 -5.35
CA TRP A 161 -6.12 -1.01 -5.49
C TRP A 161 -5.94 0.44 -5.07
N LEU A 162 -5.13 0.69 -4.04
CA LEU A 162 -4.68 2.03 -3.68
C LEU A 162 -3.95 2.70 -4.85
N TYR A 163 -3.08 1.97 -5.56
CA TYR A 163 -2.45 2.47 -6.78
C TYR A 163 -3.49 2.83 -7.86
N ILE A 164 -4.48 1.96 -8.10
CA ILE A 164 -5.54 2.24 -9.09
C ILE A 164 -6.33 3.50 -8.71
N GLU A 165 -6.73 3.65 -7.45
CA GLU A 165 -7.40 4.86 -6.98
C GLU A 165 -6.54 6.12 -7.15
N LEU A 166 -5.22 6.01 -6.92
CA LEU A 166 -4.27 7.10 -7.15
C LEU A 166 -4.03 7.38 -8.64
N ALA A 167 -4.18 6.39 -9.52
CA ALA A 167 -3.82 6.47 -10.93
C ALA A 167 -4.98 6.85 -11.84
N GLU A 168 -6.12 6.19 -11.66
CA GLU A 168 -7.25 6.25 -12.61
C GLU A 168 -8.41 7.09 -12.11
N LEU A 169 -8.42 7.48 -10.82
CA LEU A 169 -9.55 8.19 -10.20
C LEU A 169 -10.87 7.60 -10.68
N THR A 170 -11.22 6.43 -10.17
CA THR A 170 -12.49 5.70 -10.36
C THR A 170 -13.68 6.54 -9.89
N ILE A 171 -13.90 7.68 -10.48
CA ILE A 171 -14.98 8.60 -10.16
C ILE A 171 -16.15 8.17 -11.01
N ASP A 172 -17.31 8.02 -10.37
CA ASP A 172 -18.58 7.82 -11.05
C ASP A 172 -18.75 8.96 -12.06
N ASP A 173 -18.84 8.63 -13.35
CA ASP A 173 -19.15 9.61 -14.37
C ASP A 173 -20.39 10.39 -13.92
N PRO A 174 -20.40 11.73 -14.03
CA PRO A 174 -21.54 12.52 -13.60
C PRO A 174 -22.79 11.97 -14.27
N THR A 175 -23.75 11.54 -13.45
CA THR A 175 -24.97 10.90 -13.95
C THR A 175 -25.62 11.83 -14.98
N PRO A 176 -25.96 11.33 -16.18
CA PRO A 176 -26.50 12.15 -17.27
C PRO A 176 -27.75 12.98 -16.90
N SER A 177 -28.39 12.69 -15.76
CA SER A 177 -29.55 13.41 -15.25
C SER A 177 -29.26 14.85 -14.80
N GLU A 178 -28.02 15.19 -14.43
CA GLU A 178 -27.66 16.57 -14.04
C GLU A 178 -27.10 17.41 -15.20
N ALA A 179 -26.73 16.78 -16.32
CA ALA A 179 -26.47 17.44 -17.59
C ALA A 179 -27.80 17.79 -18.29
N GLY A 180 -28.64 18.56 -17.61
CA GLY A 180 -29.91 19.00 -18.13
C GLY A 180 -29.77 19.64 -19.51
N ARG A 181 -30.64 19.22 -20.43
CA ARG A 181 -31.14 20.05 -21.53
C ARG A 181 -30.15 20.40 -22.65
N LYS A 182 -29.27 19.47 -23.04
CA LYS A 182 -28.70 19.51 -24.39
C LYS A 182 -29.40 18.48 -25.28
N THR A 183 -29.81 18.97 -26.44
CA THR A 183 -30.66 18.38 -27.46
C THR A 183 -30.32 16.91 -27.77
N GLU A 184 -31.39 16.12 -27.88
CA GLU A 184 -31.47 14.67 -28.10
C GLU A 184 -30.73 14.13 -29.34
N LYS A 185 -30.13 14.99 -30.18
CA LYS A 185 -29.54 14.59 -31.47
C LYS A 185 -28.09 14.11 -31.42
N ASP A 186 -27.35 14.32 -30.34
CA ASP A 186 -25.92 13.93 -30.25
C ASP A 186 -25.66 12.77 -29.27
N LYS A 187 -26.60 11.84 -29.13
CA LYS A 187 -26.38 10.57 -28.43
C LYS A 187 -25.64 9.56 -29.31
N ALA A 188 -24.46 9.94 -29.81
CA ALA A 188 -23.47 8.93 -30.20
C ALA A 188 -22.96 8.31 -28.90
N VAL A 189 -23.53 7.16 -28.57
CA VAL A 189 -23.22 6.33 -27.40
C VAL A 189 -21.73 6.02 -27.41
N MET A 190 -20.93 6.80 -26.68
CA MET A 190 -19.59 6.36 -26.33
C MET A 190 -19.72 5.25 -25.29
N PRO A 191 -19.16 4.05 -25.53
CA PRO A 191 -19.22 2.96 -24.58
C PRO A 191 -18.46 3.36 -23.32
N ALA A 192 -19.16 3.37 -22.18
CA ALA A 192 -18.59 3.50 -20.84
C ALA A 192 -17.60 2.36 -20.60
N THR A 193 -16.36 2.56 -21.01
CA THR A 193 -15.31 1.53 -21.02
C THR A 193 -14.58 1.44 -19.68
N GLY A 194 -14.74 2.44 -18.80
CA GLY A 194 -14.10 2.48 -17.49
C GLY A 194 -14.61 1.45 -16.48
N GLY A 195 -15.92 1.19 -16.44
CA GLY A 195 -16.50 0.25 -15.47
C GLY A 195 -15.97 -1.18 -15.60
N ASN A 196 -15.75 -1.64 -16.84
CA ASN A 196 -15.31 -3.01 -17.11
C ASN A 196 -13.88 -3.30 -16.63
N VAL A 197 -12.99 -2.30 -16.58
CA VAL A 197 -11.61 -2.51 -16.12
C VAL A 197 -11.57 -2.73 -14.62
N TYR A 198 -12.30 -1.92 -13.86
CA TYR A 198 -12.40 -2.06 -12.41
C TYR A 198 -12.94 -3.45 -12.03
N TYR A 199 -14.09 -3.87 -12.57
CA TYR A 199 -14.65 -5.20 -12.27
C TYR A 199 -13.73 -6.35 -12.66
N ARG A 200 -12.94 -6.23 -13.73
CA ARG A 200 -11.94 -7.24 -14.13
C ARG A 200 -10.78 -7.31 -13.14
N VAL A 201 -10.28 -6.16 -12.68
CA VAL A 201 -9.24 -6.13 -11.65
C VAL A 201 -9.78 -6.71 -10.33
N VAL A 202 -11.00 -6.33 -9.96
CA VAL A 202 -11.67 -6.86 -8.77
C VAL A 202 -11.80 -8.38 -8.85
N SER A 203 -12.30 -8.90 -9.96
CA SER A 203 -12.52 -10.34 -10.13
C SER A 203 -11.22 -11.12 -10.13
N VAL A 204 -10.15 -10.60 -10.76
CA VAL A 204 -8.81 -11.22 -10.71
C VAL A 204 -8.25 -11.21 -9.29
N GLY A 205 -8.42 -10.10 -8.55
CA GLY A 205 -7.98 -10.00 -7.15
C GLY A 205 -8.73 -10.97 -6.23
N VAL A 206 -10.05 -11.07 -6.37
CA VAL A 206 -10.88 -12.01 -5.60
C VAL A 206 -10.55 -13.45 -5.98
N PHE A 207 -10.36 -13.73 -7.28
CA PHE A 207 -9.93 -15.05 -7.74
C PHE A 207 -8.58 -15.43 -7.13
N ALA A 208 -7.61 -14.51 -7.13
CA ALA A 208 -6.32 -14.73 -6.48
C ALA A 208 -6.46 -14.96 -4.97
N LEU A 209 -7.37 -14.27 -4.27
CA LEU A 209 -7.59 -14.48 -2.82
C LEU A 209 -8.23 -15.81 -2.45
N VAL A 210 -8.99 -16.43 -3.37
CA VAL A 210 -9.74 -17.66 -3.06
C VAL A 210 -9.05 -18.88 -3.64
N VAL A 211 -8.65 -18.83 -4.91
CA VAL A 211 -8.13 -20.01 -5.61
C VAL A 211 -6.71 -20.34 -5.15
N VAL A 212 -5.88 -19.34 -4.93
CA VAL A 212 -4.49 -19.56 -4.52
C VAL A 212 -4.42 -20.22 -3.15
N PRO A 213 -5.10 -19.74 -2.07
CA PRO A 213 -4.98 -20.38 -0.77
C PRO A 213 -5.56 -21.79 -0.75
N VAL A 214 -6.69 -22.02 -1.43
CA VAL A 214 -7.31 -23.35 -1.53
C VAL A 214 -6.41 -24.32 -2.29
N TRP A 215 -5.80 -23.88 -3.38
CA TRP A 215 -4.86 -24.69 -4.16
C TRP A 215 -3.56 -24.96 -3.38
N TYR A 216 -3.04 -23.94 -2.70
CA TYR A 216 -1.87 -24.04 -1.82
C TYR A 216 -2.11 -25.04 -0.68
N ALA A 217 -3.28 -24.97 -0.02
CA ALA A 217 -3.70 -25.91 1.01
C ALA A 217 -3.77 -27.34 0.47
N SER A 218 -4.39 -27.52 -0.71
CA SER A 218 -4.51 -28.82 -1.36
C SER A 218 -3.16 -29.45 -1.68
N SER A 219 -2.18 -28.64 -2.11
CA SER A 219 -0.81 -29.09 -2.38
C SER A 219 -0.07 -29.60 -1.14
N GLN A 220 -0.53 -29.30 0.07
CA GLN A 220 0.13 -29.75 1.31
C GLN A 220 -0.19 -31.18 1.71
N ASN A 221 -1.27 -31.76 1.18
CA ASN A 221 -1.67 -33.12 1.52
C ASN A 221 -0.62 -34.18 1.10
N ASN A 222 0.41 -33.79 0.35
CA ASN A 222 1.50 -34.66 -0.04
C ASN A 222 2.89 -34.01 0.22
N PRO A 223 3.37 -33.97 1.47
CA PRO A 223 4.61 -33.30 1.84
C PRO A 223 5.87 -33.92 1.19
N ASN A 224 5.76 -35.17 0.71
CA ASN A 224 6.85 -35.88 0.04
C ASN A 224 6.92 -35.61 -1.46
N ASP A 225 6.00 -34.82 -2.04
CA ASP A 225 6.03 -34.48 -3.46
C ASP A 225 7.03 -33.32 -3.70
N PRO A 226 8.16 -33.55 -4.40
CA PRO A 226 9.11 -32.50 -4.72
C PRO A 226 8.50 -31.39 -5.59
N ASN A 227 7.48 -31.72 -6.40
CA ASN A 227 6.79 -30.71 -7.22
C ASN A 227 5.99 -29.74 -6.36
N ALA A 228 5.35 -30.23 -5.28
CA ALA A 228 4.62 -29.40 -4.33
C ALA A 228 5.54 -28.41 -3.61
N ALA A 229 6.75 -28.82 -3.21
CA ALA A 229 7.74 -27.92 -2.62
C ALA A 229 8.20 -26.83 -3.61
N PHE A 230 8.51 -27.23 -4.86
CA PHE A 230 8.94 -26.29 -5.91
C PHE A 230 7.85 -25.25 -6.23
N ILE A 231 6.61 -25.69 -6.38
CA ILE A 231 5.46 -24.81 -6.67
C ILE A 231 5.24 -23.81 -5.53
N ARG A 232 5.32 -24.24 -4.26
CA ARG A 232 5.19 -23.35 -3.09
C ARG A 232 6.24 -22.25 -3.12
N ASN A 233 7.51 -22.60 -3.38
CA ASN A 233 8.59 -21.62 -3.46
C ASN A 233 8.36 -20.60 -4.59
N ILE A 234 7.93 -21.05 -5.78
CA ILE A 234 7.59 -20.13 -6.88
C ILE A 234 6.48 -19.18 -6.46
N PHE A 235 5.44 -19.71 -5.82
CA PHE A 235 4.29 -18.91 -5.41
C PHE A 235 4.68 -17.87 -4.37
N ASP A 236 5.46 -18.25 -3.35
CA ASP A 236 5.91 -17.34 -2.30
C ASP A 236 6.78 -16.21 -2.86
N VAL A 237 7.70 -16.53 -3.78
CA VAL A 237 8.51 -15.54 -4.50
C VAL A 237 7.62 -14.64 -5.36
N PHE A 238 6.69 -15.20 -6.13
CA PHE A 238 5.82 -14.42 -7.02
C PHE A 238 4.90 -13.48 -6.25
N SER A 239 4.26 -13.96 -5.18
CA SER A 239 3.43 -13.17 -4.29
C SER A 239 4.21 -11.99 -3.67
N SER A 240 5.45 -12.24 -3.26
CA SER A 240 6.31 -11.23 -2.66
C SER A 240 6.81 -10.20 -3.68
N CYS A 241 7.10 -10.64 -4.91
CA CYS A 241 7.36 -9.77 -6.05
C CYS A 241 6.15 -8.87 -6.38
N LEU A 242 4.93 -9.44 -6.42
CA LEU A 242 3.72 -8.66 -6.64
C LEU A 242 3.50 -7.60 -5.56
N ASN A 243 3.75 -7.94 -4.30
CA ASN A 243 3.69 -6.98 -3.20
C ASN A 243 4.69 -5.82 -3.39
N GLY A 244 5.94 -6.17 -3.70
CA GLY A 244 6.98 -5.18 -4.00
C GLY A 244 6.61 -4.28 -5.18
N VAL A 245 6.10 -4.85 -6.27
CA VAL A 245 5.66 -4.09 -7.46
C VAL A 245 4.47 -3.20 -7.13
N ALA A 246 3.44 -3.70 -6.45
CA ALA A 246 2.27 -2.91 -6.05
C ALA A 246 2.69 -1.72 -5.17
N LEU A 247 3.59 -1.94 -4.22
CA LEU A 247 4.14 -0.88 -3.39
C LEU A 247 4.95 0.13 -4.23
N ALA A 248 5.82 -0.33 -5.13
CA ALA A 248 6.60 0.54 -6.02
C ALA A 248 5.70 1.42 -6.90
N LEU A 249 4.58 0.88 -7.38
CA LEU A 249 3.58 1.62 -8.15
C LEU A 249 2.92 2.73 -7.32
N VAL A 250 2.53 2.42 -6.07
CA VAL A 250 2.01 3.42 -5.13
C VAL A 250 3.05 4.52 -4.88
N VAL A 251 4.30 4.15 -4.61
CA VAL A 251 5.41 5.08 -4.39
C VAL A 251 5.67 5.95 -5.62
N GLY A 252 5.59 5.37 -6.82
CA GLY A 252 5.69 6.11 -8.08
C GLY A 252 4.61 7.18 -8.23
N ARG A 253 3.38 6.91 -7.78
CA ARG A 253 2.30 7.91 -7.76
C ARG A 253 2.51 8.99 -6.71
N LEU A 254 3.01 8.61 -5.53
CA LEU A 254 3.42 9.57 -4.49
C LEU A 254 4.56 10.48 -4.97
N GLY A 255 5.40 10.01 -5.90
CA GLY A 255 6.46 10.80 -6.56
C GLY A 255 5.97 11.74 -7.67
N SER A 256 4.66 11.89 -7.87
CA SER A 256 4.14 12.89 -8.82
C SER A 256 4.54 14.31 -8.43
N LYS A 257 4.69 15.20 -9.42
CA LYS A 257 5.10 16.63 -9.23
C LYS A 257 4.21 17.42 -8.24
N ILE A 258 3.00 16.92 -7.98
CA ILE A 258 2.05 17.56 -7.07
C ILE A 258 2.33 17.12 -5.63
N ILE A 259 2.46 15.81 -5.40
CA ILE A 259 2.71 15.26 -4.06
C ILE A 259 4.17 15.44 -3.69
N ASP A 260 5.11 14.84 -4.42
CA ASP A 260 6.57 14.91 -4.23
C ASP A 260 7.06 15.09 -2.77
N PRO A 261 7.17 13.99 -1.99
CA PRO A 261 7.69 14.04 -0.62
C PRO A 261 9.22 14.24 -0.54
N GLY A 262 9.89 14.46 -1.68
CA GLY A 262 11.34 14.62 -1.80
C GLY A 262 12.06 13.32 -2.18
N SER A 263 13.18 13.47 -2.90
CA SER A 263 13.90 12.35 -3.52
C SER A 263 14.45 11.33 -2.51
N ILE A 264 14.90 11.78 -1.33
CA ILE A 264 15.41 10.88 -0.28
C ILE A 264 14.27 9.99 0.25
N THR A 265 13.11 10.59 0.55
CA THR A 265 11.92 9.87 1.01
C THR A 265 11.48 8.84 -0.02
N LEU A 266 11.40 9.24 -1.29
CA LEU A 266 11.05 8.32 -2.39
C LEU A 266 12.07 7.19 -2.54
N GLY A 267 13.37 7.49 -2.47
CA GLY A 267 14.44 6.49 -2.53
C GLY A 267 14.31 5.44 -1.42
N LEU A 268 14.05 5.87 -0.18
CA LEU A 268 13.81 4.95 0.95
C LEU A 268 12.54 4.09 0.76
N LEU A 269 11.48 4.66 0.19
CA LEU A 269 10.25 3.92 -0.09
C LEU A 269 10.39 2.94 -1.27
N TYR A 270 11.18 3.27 -2.29
CA TYR A 270 11.53 2.29 -3.33
C TYR A 270 12.43 1.19 -2.79
N PHE A 271 13.37 1.52 -1.90
CA PHE A 271 14.15 0.51 -1.20
C PHE A 271 13.26 -0.42 -0.38
N TYR A 272 12.23 0.11 0.27
CA TYR A 272 11.21 -0.68 0.97
C TYR A 272 10.49 -1.66 0.03
N ALA A 273 10.12 -1.21 -1.17
CA ALA A 273 9.50 -2.07 -2.17
C ALA A 273 10.40 -3.24 -2.60
N VAL A 274 11.73 -3.02 -2.70
CA VAL A 274 12.71 -4.06 -3.05
C VAL A 274 12.96 -5.04 -1.90
N ILE A 275 12.86 -4.59 -0.65
CA ILE A 275 12.99 -5.47 0.53
C ILE A 275 11.94 -6.60 0.50
N GLN A 276 10.73 -6.35 -0.02
CA GLN A 276 9.64 -7.34 -0.04
C GLN A 276 10.01 -8.65 -0.77
N PRO A 277 10.38 -8.65 -2.07
CA PRO A 277 10.80 -9.87 -2.76
C PRO A 277 12.12 -10.43 -2.19
N THR A 278 13.00 -9.56 -1.72
CA THR A 278 14.29 -9.96 -1.12
C THR A 278 14.08 -10.77 0.15
N ALA A 279 13.13 -10.39 1.01
CA ALA A 279 12.79 -11.11 2.23
C ALA A 279 12.28 -12.53 1.92
N ALA A 280 11.49 -12.68 0.86
CA ALA A 280 10.98 -13.99 0.43
C ALA A 280 12.06 -14.84 -0.24
N ALA A 281 12.94 -14.25 -1.04
CA ALA A 281 14.07 -14.95 -1.64
C ALA A 281 15.05 -15.51 -0.58
N PHE A 282 15.17 -14.82 0.55
CA PHE A 282 15.99 -15.24 1.68
C PHE A 282 15.22 -15.95 2.79
N HIS A 283 14.10 -16.62 2.48
CA HIS A 283 13.35 -17.37 3.51
C HIS A 283 14.21 -18.45 4.18
N ASP A 284 15.15 -19.05 3.44
CA ASP A 284 16.13 -20.03 3.94
C ASP A 284 17.23 -19.39 4.79
N ASN A 285 17.41 -18.06 4.74
CA ASN A 285 18.37 -17.38 5.59
C ASN A 285 17.64 -16.60 6.70
N PRO A 286 17.48 -17.19 7.90
CA PRO A 286 16.77 -16.57 9.01
C PRO A 286 17.30 -15.19 9.38
N VAL A 287 18.62 -15.02 9.28
CA VAL A 287 19.29 -13.77 9.62
C VAL A 287 18.92 -12.68 8.63
N ALA A 288 19.01 -12.98 7.34
CA ALA A 288 18.61 -12.04 6.29
C ALA A 288 17.11 -11.71 6.37
N HIS A 289 16.25 -12.71 6.61
CA HIS A 289 14.82 -12.49 6.78
C HIS A 289 14.50 -11.62 8.02
N LEU A 290 15.17 -11.85 9.15
CA LEU A 290 14.99 -11.01 10.34
C LEU A 290 15.48 -9.58 10.12
N LEU A 291 16.64 -9.40 9.47
CA LEU A 291 17.16 -8.08 9.13
C LEU A 291 16.21 -7.35 8.17
N ALA A 292 15.71 -8.04 7.15
CA ALA A 292 14.76 -7.48 6.18
C ALA A 292 13.46 -7.03 6.86
N THR A 293 12.87 -7.87 7.71
CA THR A 293 11.63 -7.54 8.45
C THR A 293 11.84 -6.44 9.49
N THR A 294 13.02 -6.39 10.09
CA THR A 294 13.47 -5.33 11.00
C THR A 294 13.57 -3.97 10.28
N VAL A 295 14.24 -3.93 9.13
CA VAL A 295 14.44 -2.71 8.33
C VAL A 295 13.13 -2.27 7.64
N ALA A 296 12.25 -3.21 7.29
CA ALA A 296 10.93 -2.91 6.72
C ALA A 296 10.06 -2.07 7.68
N LEU A 297 10.26 -2.20 8.98
CA LEU A 297 9.44 -1.57 10.00
C LEU A 297 9.53 -0.03 10.01
N PRO A 298 10.71 0.62 10.12
CA PRO A 298 10.83 2.07 10.00
C PRO A 298 10.39 2.58 8.61
N LEU A 299 10.56 1.78 7.56
CA LEU A 299 10.12 2.14 6.21
C LEU A 299 8.58 2.13 6.08
N LYS A 300 7.87 1.23 6.77
CA LYS A 300 6.40 1.30 6.90
C LYS A 300 5.97 2.57 7.63
N VAL A 301 6.65 2.93 8.72
CA VAL A 301 6.37 4.19 9.43
C VAL A 301 6.58 5.39 8.52
N LEU A 302 7.64 5.37 7.70
CA LEU A 302 7.90 6.41 6.71
C LEU A 302 6.77 6.51 5.67
N LEU A 303 6.32 5.37 5.13
CA LEU A 303 5.18 5.31 4.20
C LEU A 303 3.92 5.90 4.85
N TRP A 304 3.63 5.51 6.09
CA TRP A 304 2.52 6.06 6.87
C TRP A 304 2.65 7.58 7.04
N LEU A 305 3.83 8.08 7.41
CA LEU A 305 4.09 9.51 7.59
C LEU A 305 3.81 10.31 6.31
N VAL A 306 4.18 9.77 5.14
CA VAL A 306 3.88 10.41 3.84
C VAL A 306 2.37 10.51 3.62
N PHE A 307 1.60 9.46 3.93
CA PHE A 307 0.14 9.52 3.84
C PHE A 307 -0.48 10.50 4.85
N VAL A 308 -0.04 10.49 6.10
CA VAL A 308 -0.50 11.44 7.14
C VAL A 308 -0.22 12.87 6.71
N TRP A 309 0.97 13.14 6.16
CA TRP A 309 1.30 14.43 5.58
C TRP A 309 0.35 14.79 4.45
N ALA A 310 0.15 13.89 3.49
CA ALA A 310 -0.69 14.13 2.32
C ALA A 310 -2.17 14.40 2.70
N PHE A 311 -2.70 13.63 3.65
CA PHE A 311 -4.04 13.81 4.18
C PHE A 311 -4.18 15.11 4.97
N THR A 312 -3.21 15.46 5.80
CA THR A 312 -3.36 16.60 6.71
C THR A 312 -3.07 17.95 6.05
N THR A 313 -2.27 17.97 4.98
CA THR A 313 -2.02 19.18 4.17
C THR A 313 -3.08 19.39 3.10
N GLY A 314 -3.89 18.36 2.79
CA GLY A 314 -4.87 18.40 1.71
C GLY A 314 -4.26 18.35 0.31
N ILE A 315 -2.95 18.13 0.18
CA ILE A 315 -2.26 18.02 -1.11
C ILE A 315 -2.79 16.84 -1.93
N LEU A 316 -3.32 15.81 -1.26
CA LEU A 316 -3.94 14.69 -1.94
C LEU A 316 -5.22 15.11 -2.67
N ALA A 317 -6.06 15.95 -2.07
CA ALA A 317 -7.27 16.45 -2.71
C ALA A 317 -6.94 17.34 -3.92
N GLU A 318 -5.85 18.12 -3.84
CA GLU A 318 -5.32 18.87 -4.98
C GLU A 318 -4.81 17.97 -6.09
N TYR A 319 -4.04 16.94 -5.75
CA TYR A 319 -3.56 15.92 -6.68
C TYR A 319 -4.72 15.27 -7.44
N VAL A 320 -5.74 14.81 -6.71
CA VAL A 320 -6.95 14.22 -7.28
C VAL A 320 -7.62 15.18 -8.26
N HIS A 321 -7.80 16.44 -7.87
CA HIS A 321 -8.43 17.44 -8.71
C HIS A 321 -7.64 17.71 -10.02
N GLU A 322 -6.32 17.84 -9.93
CA GLU A 322 -5.46 18.09 -11.10
C GLU A 322 -5.43 16.89 -12.06
N ILE A 323 -5.30 15.67 -11.55
CA ILE A 323 -5.32 14.46 -12.38
C ILE A 323 -6.65 14.36 -13.13
N ARG A 324 -7.78 14.67 -12.47
CA ARG A 324 -9.09 14.71 -13.13
C ARG A 324 -9.12 15.70 -14.29
N ILE A 325 -8.61 16.91 -14.10
CA ILE A 325 -8.55 17.93 -15.16
C ILE A 325 -7.72 17.43 -16.35
N LEU A 326 -6.59 16.78 -16.09
CA LEU A 326 -5.73 16.23 -17.14
C LEU A 326 -6.43 15.12 -17.93
N LEU A 327 -7.10 14.20 -17.24
CA LEU A 327 -7.86 13.12 -17.87
C LEU A 327 -8.98 13.64 -18.76
N ILE A 328 -9.77 14.62 -18.28
CA ILE A 328 -10.85 15.24 -19.07
C ILE A 328 -10.28 15.93 -20.33
N ARG A 329 -9.16 16.64 -20.20
CA ARG A 329 -8.51 17.30 -21.35
C ARG A 329 -8.01 16.30 -22.37
N GLU A 330 -7.43 15.20 -21.93
CA GLU A 330 -6.95 14.13 -22.80
C GLU A 330 -8.11 13.46 -23.55
N GLN A 331 -9.19 13.12 -22.84
CA GLN A 331 -10.40 12.56 -23.45
C GLN A 331 -11.01 13.51 -24.49
N THR A 332 -11.13 14.79 -24.15
CA THR A 332 -11.64 15.82 -25.07
C THR A 332 -10.76 15.94 -26.32
N SER A 333 -9.43 15.91 -26.14
CA SER A 333 -8.48 16.01 -27.25
C SER A 333 -8.57 14.80 -28.19
N ARG A 334 -8.69 13.60 -27.62
CA ARG A 334 -8.92 12.36 -28.41
C ARG A 334 -10.24 12.45 -29.17
N GLN A 335 -11.33 12.87 -28.54
CA GLN A 335 -12.63 12.98 -29.21
C GLN A 335 -12.58 13.96 -30.40
N VAL A 336 -11.89 15.09 -30.25
CA VAL A 336 -11.71 16.07 -31.33
C VAL A 336 -10.85 15.49 -32.47
N SER A 337 -9.84 14.67 -32.19
CA SER A 337 -9.04 14.03 -33.25
C SER A 337 -9.86 12.99 -34.03
N TRP A 338 -10.63 12.15 -33.32
CA TRP A 338 -11.52 11.17 -33.95
C TRP A 338 -12.54 11.82 -34.90
N ASN A 339 -13.18 12.91 -34.47
CA ASN A 339 -14.16 13.62 -35.30
C ASN A 339 -13.55 14.25 -36.57
N LYS A 340 -12.24 14.51 -36.59
CA LYS A 340 -11.55 15.03 -37.79
C LYS A 340 -11.20 13.93 -38.79
N GLU A 341 -10.96 12.71 -38.31
CA GLU A 341 -10.57 11.57 -39.16
C GLU A 341 -11.77 10.87 -39.81
N THR A 342 -12.97 11.05 -39.26
CA THR A 342 -14.22 10.54 -39.83
C THR A 342 -15.14 11.67 -40.28
N PRO A 343 -14.77 12.47 -41.31
CA PRO A 343 -15.71 13.40 -41.92
C PRO A 343 -16.82 12.59 -42.59
N LEU A 344 -18.06 12.79 -42.11
CA LEU A 344 -19.28 12.19 -42.67
C LEU A 344 -19.50 12.60 -44.13
#